data_AF-A0A537RZR9-F1
#
_entry.id   AF-A0A537RZR9-F1
#
_cell.length_a   1.000
_cell.length_b   1.000
_cell.length_c   1.000
_cell.angle_alpha   90.00
_cell.angle_beta   90.00
_cell.angle_gamma   90.00
#
_symmetry.space_group_name_H-M   'P 1'
#
loop_
_entity.id
_entity.type
_entity.pdbx_description
1 polymer ?
#
loop_
_entity_poly.entity_id
_entity_poly.type
_entity_poly.pdbx_seq_one_letter_code
_entity_poly.pdbx_strand_id
1 'polypeptide(L)'
;MRWAKTDVFKNIDVADGRVWMKQDSGVPCFAGDLSAEEQGVVYATHSAPAFDLFTQKQLDGVAWRSKPSWYIVATEDRTVHPDLQRFAAKRMGATTVELKSSHVPMLSQPHAVLDVIRAAAKAIQNV
;
A
#
# COMPACT_ATOMS: atom_id res chain seq x y z
N MET A 1 18.04 -8.80 -2.32
CA MET A 1 16.55 -8.80 -2.36
C MET A 1 16.15 -8.77 -3.83
N ARG A 2 15.17 -9.56 -4.26
CA ARG A 2 14.86 -9.82 -5.70
C ARG A 2 14.28 -8.60 -6.46
N TRP A 3 13.93 -7.52 -5.75
CA TRP A 3 13.21 -6.36 -6.30
C TRP A 3 13.97 -5.08 -5.98
N ALA A 4 13.85 -4.07 -6.85
CA ALA A 4 14.41 -2.77 -6.61
C ALA A 4 13.86 -2.18 -5.31
N LYS A 5 14.75 -1.67 -4.45
CA LYS A 5 14.33 -0.90 -3.28
C LYS A 5 13.79 0.43 -3.77
N THR A 6 12.64 0.82 -3.24
CA THR A 6 12.08 2.16 -3.42
C THR A 6 12.85 3.18 -2.57
N ASP A 7 12.79 4.45 -2.96
CA ASP A 7 13.49 5.53 -2.26
C ASP A 7 12.88 5.88 -0.90
N VAL A 8 11.68 5.40 -0.56
CA VAL A 8 10.98 5.71 0.69
C VAL A 8 11.84 5.47 1.94
N PHE A 9 12.70 4.45 1.94
CA PHE A 9 13.56 4.14 3.09
C PHE A 9 14.65 5.18 3.35
N LYS A 10 14.94 6.07 2.39
CA LYS A 10 15.81 7.25 2.60
C LYS A 10 15.03 8.46 3.15
N ASN A 11 13.70 8.39 3.09
CA ASN A 11 12.77 9.47 3.35
C ASN A 11 11.88 9.20 4.57
N ILE A 12 12.36 8.35 5.48
CA ILE A 12 11.75 8.06 6.77
C ILE A 12 12.75 8.30 7.90
N ASP A 13 12.24 8.61 9.08
CA ASP A 13 12.98 8.66 10.32
C ASP A 13 12.42 7.64 11.30
N VAL A 14 13.28 7.03 12.11
CA VAL A 14 12.86 6.11 13.17
C VAL A 14 13.06 6.82 14.51
N ALA A 15 11.95 7.07 15.22
CA ALA A 15 11.94 7.71 16.53
C ALA A 15 10.94 7.00 17.44
N ASP A 16 11.31 6.75 18.69
CA ASP A 16 10.46 6.08 19.69
C ASP A 16 9.87 4.74 19.23
N GLY A 17 10.65 3.97 18.46
CA GLY A 17 10.22 2.68 17.90
C GLY A 17 9.17 2.79 16.78
N ARG A 18 8.95 3.99 16.24
CA ARG A 18 7.99 4.30 15.19
C ARG A 18 8.68 4.79 13.92
N VAL A 19 8.05 4.58 12.77
CA VAL A 19 8.53 5.06 11.48
C VAL A 19 7.75 6.29 11.03
N TRP A 20 8.43 7.41 10.93
CA TRP A 20 7.88 8.70 10.51
C TRP A 20 8.30 9.01 9.08
N MET A 21 7.39 9.53 8.27
CA MET A 21 7.75 10.04 6.95
C MET A 21 8.34 11.44 7.09
N LYS A 22 9.38 11.74 6.32
CA LYS A 22 9.83 13.13 6.15
C LYS A 22 8.77 13.89 5.37
N GLN A 23 8.35 15.04 5.86
CA GLN A 23 7.28 15.83 5.22
C GLN A 23 7.64 16.16 3.77
N ASP A 24 8.85 16.70 3.54
CA ASP A 24 9.23 17.24 2.22
C ASP A 24 9.64 16.18 1.19
N SER A 25 9.99 14.97 1.64
CA SER A 25 10.56 13.95 0.76
C SER A 25 9.92 12.56 0.88
N GLY A 26 9.35 12.24 2.04
CA GLY A 26 8.64 10.98 2.29
C GLY A 26 7.19 11.05 1.79
N VAL A 27 6.49 12.14 2.11
CA VAL A 27 5.09 12.32 1.69
C VAL A 27 4.94 12.29 0.16
N PRO A 28 5.80 12.93 -0.65
CA PRO A 28 5.71 12.81 -2.11
C PRO A 28 6.03 11.41 -2.66
N CYS A 29 6.69 10.54 -1.88
CA CYS A 29 6.88 9.13 -2.27
C CYS A 29 5.64 8.27 -1.94
N PHE A 30 4.84 8.69 -0.96
CA PHE A 30 3.67 7.98 -0.45
C PHE A 30 2.38 8.44 -1.12
N ALA A 31 2.19 9.75 -1.25
CA ALA A 31 0.99 10.39 -1.76
C ALA A 31 1.29 11.35 -2.92
N GLY A 32 2.22 10.95 -3.80
CA GLY A 32 2.75 11.82 -4.85
C GLY A 32 1.74 12.20 -5.94
N ASP A 33 0.60 11.53 -6.00
CA ASP A 33 -0.51 11.79 -6.91
C ASP A 33 -1.65 12.62 -6.28
N LEU A 34 -1.49 13.10 -5.04
CA LEU A 34 -2.41 14.02 -4.38
C LEU A 34 -1.94 15.48 -4.50
N SER A 35 -2.86 16.42 -4.34
CA SER A 35 -2.52 17.85 -4.20
C SER A 35 -1.66 18.11 -2.95
N ALA A 36 -0.95 19.24 -2.91
CA ALA A 36 -0.13 19.61 -1.75
C ALA A 36 -0.96 19.74 -0.46
N GLU A 37 -2.20 20.20 -0.57
CA GLU A 37 -3.13 20.31 0.56
C GLU A 37 -3.50 18.92 1.10
N GLU A 38 -3.90 18.00 0.23
CA GLU A 38 -4.23 16.62 0.59
C GLU A 38 -3.01 15.86 1.15
N GLN A 39 -1.82 16.09 0.59
CA GLN A 39 -0.56 15.57 1.14
C GLN A 39 -0.30 16.08 2.56
N GLY A 40 -0.61 17.36 2.82
CA GLY A 40 -0.55 17.94 4.16
C GLY A 40 -1.51 17.25 5.14
N VAL A 41 -2.74 16.93 4.70
CA VAL A 41 -3.70 16.17 5.51
C VAL A 41 -3.20 14.75 5.79
N VAL A 42 -2.66 14.06 4.78
CA VAL A 42 -2.04 12.73 4.97
C VAL A 42 -0.93 12.80 6.00
N TYR A 43 -0.04 13.78 5.90
CA TYR A 43 1.04 13.98 6.88
C TYR A 43 0.53 14.31 8.28
N ALA A 44 -0.51 15.14 8.41
CA ALA A 44 -1.05 15.51 9.72
C ALA A 44 -1.79 14.37 10.42
N THR A 45 -2.33 13.41 9.65
CA THR A 45 -3.24 12.37 10.16
C THR A 45 -2.66 10.96 10.13
N HIS A 46 -1.48 10.77 9.51
CA HIS A 46 -0.87 9.44 9.46
C HIS A 46 -0.53 8.93 10.87
N SER A 47 -0.73 7.64 11.08
CA SER A 47 -0.24 6.96 12.28
C SER A 47 1.10 6.31 11.96
N ALA A 48 2.13 6.65 12.73
CA ALA A 48 3.46 6.07 12.55
C ALA A 48 3.44 4.56 12.88
N PRO A 49 3.74 3.65 11.94
CA PRO A 49 3.78 2.23 12.21
C PRO A 49 4.94 1.89 13.16
N ALA A 50 4.78 0.81 13.94
CA ALA A 50 5.88 0.26 14.72
C ALA A 50 7.00 -0.21 13.78
N PHE A 51 8.25 0.09 14.13
CA PHE A 51 9.41 -0.22 13.29
C PHE A 51 9.60 -1.73 13.08
N ASP A 52 9.25 -2.53 14.07
CA ASP A 52 9.43 -3.98 14.04
C ASP A 52 8.54 -4.67 13.00
N LEU A 53 7.42 -4.04 12.57
CA LEU A 53 6.53 -4.54 11.51
C LEU A 53 7.28 -4.90 10.21
N PHE A 54 8.39 -4.23 9.92
CA PHE A 54 9.21 -4.51 8.71
C PHE A 54 10.18 -5.68 8.88
N THR A 55 10.31 -6.23 10.09
CA THR A 55 11.29 -7.26 10.44
C THR A 55 10.68 -8.51 11.08
N GLN A 56 9.39 -8.46 11.45
CA GLN A 56 8.66 -9.61 11.96
C GLN A 56 8.66 -10.75 10.94
N LYS A 57 9.06 -11.95 11.39
CA LYS A 57 9.23 -13.15 10.53
C LYS A 57 8.10 -14.16 10.65
N GLN A 58 7.36 -14.12 11.77
CA GLN A 58 6.29 -15.05 12.07
C GLN A 58 4.99 -14.28 12.16
N LEU A 59 4.02 -14.70 11.36
CA LEU A 59 2.64 -14.23 11.40
C LEU A 59 1.78 -15.48 11.57
N ASP A 60 0.88 -15.45 12.55
CA ASP A 60 -0.11 -16.50 12.73
C ASP A 60 -1.25 -16.32 11.74
N GLY A 61 -1.55 -17.38 11.00
CA GLY A 61 -2.62 -17.36 10.00
C GLY A 61 -2.22 -16.63 8.71
N VAL A 62 -2.50 -17.26 7.58
CA VAL A 62 -2.24 -16.68 6.25
C VAL A 62 -3.57 -16.69 5.49
N ALA A 63 -4.42 -15.71 5.76
CA ALA A 63 -5.82 -15.72 5.33
C ALA A 63 -6.02 -15.88 3.81
N TRP A 64 -5.11 -15.33 2.99
CA TRP A 64 -5.17 -15.44 1.53
C TRP A 64 -4.97 -16.86 1.01
N ARG A 65 -4.54 -17.82 1.85
CA ARG A 65 -4.47 -19.24 1.46
C ARG A 65 -5.84 -19.92 1.42
N SER A 66 -6.82 -19.41 2.17
CA SER A 66 -8.14 -20.03 2.31
C SER A 66 -9.30 -19.10 1.94
N LYS A 67 -9.04 -17.82 1.72
CA LYS A 67 -10.04 -16.82 1.34
C LYS A 67 -9.75 -16.27 -0.06
N PRO A 68 -10.78 -16.02 -0.89
CA PRO A 68 -10.59 -15.32 -2.15
C PRO A 68 -9.97 -13.95 -1.87
N SER A 69 -9.07 -13.53 -2.76
CA SER A 69 -8.23 -12.35 -2.56
C SER A 69 -8.35 -11.41 -3.74
N TRP A 70 -8.37 -10.10 -3.46
CA TRP A 70 -8.30 -9.03 -4.45
C TRP A 70 -7.09 -8.15 -4.13
N TYR A 71 -6.48 -7.59 -5.16
CA TYR A 71 -5.29 -6.75 -5.02
C TYR A 71 -5.33 -5.58 -6.00
N ILE A 72 -4.98 -4.38 -5.51
CA ILE A 72 -4.78 -3.21 -6.36
C ILE A 72 -3.27 -2.97 -6.47
N VAL A 73 -2.73 -3.06 -7.68
CA VAL A 73 -1.34 -2.67 -7.96
C VAL A 73 -1.32 -1.19 -8.31
N ALA A 74 -0.66 -0.40 -7.47
CA ALA A 74 -0.39 1.00 -7.77
C ALA A 74 0.88 1.09 -8.64
N THR A 75 0.72 1.49 -9.91
CA THR A 75 1.82 1.38 -10.88
C THR A 75 2.90 2.45 -10.72
N GLU A 76 2.64 3.52 -9.97
CA GLU A 76 3.56 4.64 -9.70
C GLU A 76 3.94 4.72 -8.21
N ASP A 77 3.74 3.61 -7.48
CA ASP A 77 4.07 3.52 -6.07
C ASP A 77 5.59 3.58 -5.82
N ARG A 78 6.01 4.67 -5.16
CA ARG A 78 7.40 4.92 -4.75
C ARG A 78 7.67 4.54 -3.29
N THR A 79 6.73 3.84 -2.65
CA THR A 79 6.81 3.24 -1.32
C THR A 79 6.97 1.72 -1.42
N VAL A 80 6.09 1.02 -2.14
CA VAL A 80 6.22 -0.42 -2.44
C VAL A 80 6.36 -0.62 -3.93
N HIS A 81 7.50 -1.14 -4.39
CA HIS A 81 7.76 -1.27 -5.83
C HIS A 81 6.65 -2.08 -6.54
N PRO A 82 6.11 -1.62 -7.69
CA PRO A 82 4.99 -2.28 -8.36
C PRO A 82 5.23 -3.77 -8.68
N ASP A 83 6.46 -4.15 -9.05
CA ASP A 83 6.78 -5.56 -9.30
C ASP A 83 6.72 -6.44 -8.04
N LEU A 84 7.04 -5.89 -6.86
CA LEU A 84 6.83 -6.58 -5.60
C LEU A 84 5.33 -6.77 -5.33
N GLN A 85 4.52 -5.76 -5.63
CA GLN A 85 3.06 -5.85 -5.52
C GLN A 85 2.49 -6.93 -6.45
N ARG A 86 2.89 -6.93 -7.74
CA ARG A 86 2.49 -7.97 -8.71
C ARG A 86 2.91 -9.35 -8.27
N PHE A 87 4.13 -9.49 -7.75
CA PHE A 87 4.60 -10.76 -7.19
C PHE A 87 3.72 -11.22 -6.02
N ALA A 88 3.38 -10.32 -5.10
CA ALA A 88 2.51 -10.61 -3.96
C ALA A 88 1.11 -11.01 -4.43
N ALA A 89 0.50 -10.25 -5.33
CA ALA A 89 -0.82 -10.53 -5.92
C ALA A 89 -0.86 -11.91 -6.59
N LYS A 90 0.16 -12.22 -7.42
CA LYS A 90 0.30 -13.54 -8.06
C LYS A 90 0.46 -14.66 -7.02
N ARG A 91 1.27 -14.44 -5.98
CA ARG A 91 1.48 -15.43 -4.92
C ARG A 91 0.20 -15.73 -4.15
N MET A 92 -0.68 -14.74 -4.00
CA MET A 92 -2.00 -14.89 -3.36
C MET A 92 -3.04 -15.53 -4.28
N GLY A 93 -2.80 -15.61 -5.60
CA GLY A 93 -3.85 -15.97 -6.57
C GLY A 93 -4.96 -14.91 -6.63
N ALA A 94 -4.62 -13.64 -6.38
CA ALA A 94 -5.61 -12.58 -6.25
C ALA A 94 -6.15 -12.11 -7.61
N THR A 95 -7.44 -11.76 -7.67
CA THR A 95 -7.98 -10.94 -8.75
C THR A 95 -7.34 -9.55 -8.65
N THR A 96 -6.59 -9.17 -9.70
CA THR A 96 -5.72 -7.98 -9.66
C THR A 96 -6.25 -6.89 -10.58
N VAL A 97 -6.26 -5.66 -10.08
CA VAL A 97 -6.51 -4.44 -10.86
C VAL A 97 -5.28 -3.54 -10.74
N GLU A 98 -4.78 -3.01 -11.86
CA GLU A 98 -3.69 -2.03 -11.84
C GLU A 98 -4.27 -0.62 -11.98
N LEU A 99 -3.83 0.30 -11.12
CA LEU A 99 -4.20 1.71 -11.16
C LEU A 99 -2.95 2.56 -11.32
N LYS A 100 -3.04 3.58 -12.18
CA LYS A 100 -2.00 4.60 -12.31
C LYS A 100 -2.04 5.57 -11.13
N SER A 101 -1.50 5.14 -10.00
CA SER A 101 -1.55 5.83 -8.70
C SER A 101 -0.24 5.66 -7.94
N SER A 102 0.02 6.57 -7.00
CA SER A 102 1.02 6.42 -5.93
C SER A 102 0.54 5.41 -4.86
N HIS A 103 1.03 5.49 -3.62
CA HIS A 103 0.76 4.47 -2.60
C HIS A 103 -0.68 4.49 -2.04
N VAL A 104 -1.44 5.56 -2.26
CA VAL A 104 -2.75 5.80 -1.63
C VAL A 104 -3.91 5.91 -2.65
N PRO A 105 -4.17 4.87 -3.46
CA PRO A 105 -5.23 4.92 -4.48
C PRO A 105 -6.64 5.10 -3.88
N MET A 106 -6.84 4.77 -2.60
CA MET A 106 -8.12 5.03 -1.91
C MET A 106 -8.40 6.52 -1.71
N LEU A 107 -7.38 7.38 -1.80
CA LEU A 107 -7.51 8.83 -1.74
C LEU A 107 -7.52 9.45 -3.14
N SER A 108 -6.61 9.06 -4.02
CA SER A 108 -6.51 9.68 -5.35
C SER A 108 -7.53 9.14 -6.36
N GLN A 109 -7.96 7.88 -6.21
CA GLN A 109 -8.92 7.22 -7.12
C GLN A 109 -9.98 6.42 -6.34
N PRO A 110 -10.74 7.07 -5.42
CA PRO A 110 -11.64 6.39 -4.49
C PRO A 110 -12.72 5.56 -5.18
N HIS A 111 -13.22 6.00 -6.34
CA HIS A 111 -14.23 5.25 -7.10
C HIS A 111 -13.70 3.93 -7.65
N ALA A 112 -12.47 3.92 -8.18
CA ALA A 112 -11.85 2.69 -8.68
C ALA A 112 -11.61 1.68 -7.54
N VAL A 113 -11.17 2.15 -6.38
CA VAL A 113 -11.03 1.31 -5.17
C VAL A 113 -12.38 0.76 -4.71
N LEU A 114 -13.41 1.60 -4.71
CA LEU A 114 -14.76 1.20 -4.33
C LEU A 114 -15.31 0.11 -5.25
N ASP A 115 -15.06 0.18 -6.56
CA ASP A 115 -15.49 -0.82 -7.51
C ASP A 115 -14.81 -2.18 -7.28
N VAL A 116 -13.53 -2.19 -6.91
CA VAL A 116 -12.82 -3.41 -6.50
C VAL A 116 -13.45 -4.01 -5.24
N ILE A 117 -13.76 -3.20 -4.23
CA ILE A 117 -14.42 -3.65 -3.00
C ILE A 117 -15.80 -4.23 -3.29
N ARG A 118 -16.60 -3.57 -4.13
CA ARG A 118 -17.93 -4.06 -4.55
C ARG A 118 -17.84 -5.37 -5.31
N ALA A 119 -16.88 -5.51 -6.22
CA ALA A 119 -16.64 -6.75 -6.95
C ALA A 119 -16.26 -7.89 -5.99
N ALA A 120 -15.38 -7.62 -5.03
CA ALA A 120 -15.00 -8.59 -4.00
C ALA A 120 -16.18 -9.03 -3.14
N ALA A 121 -16.98 -8.08 -2.64
CA ALA A 121 -18.15 -8.37 -1.82
C ALA A 121 -19.20 -9.20 -2.60
N LYS A 122 -19.50 -8.82 -3.84
CA LYS A 122 -20.48 -9.54 -4.68
C LYS A 122 -20.03 -10.97 -4.99
N ALA A 123 -18.72 -11.20 -5.17
CA ALA A 123 -18.17 -12.52 -5.47
C ALA A 123 -18.33 -13.53 -4.31
N ILE A 124 -18.50 -13.06 -3.07
CA ILE A 124 -18.63 -13.90 -1.88
C ILE A 124 -20.04 -13.92 -1.28
N GLN A 125 -20.93 -13.00 -1.69
CA GLN A 125 -22.32 -12.95 -1.23
C GLN A 125 -23.21 -14.04 -1.85
N ASN A 126 -22.78 -14.64 -2.97
CA ASN A 126 -23.49 -15.71 -3.65
C ASN A 126 -22.92 -17.10 -3.34
N VAL A 127 -22.17 -17.24 -2.25
CA VAL A 127 -21.59 -18.50 -1.74
C VAL A 127 -22.43 -19.00 -0.57
#